data_AF-A0A242ZES3-F1
#
_entry.id   AF-A0A242ZES3-F1
#
_cell.length_a   1.000
_cell.length_b   1.000
_cell.length_c   1.000
_cell.angle_alpha   90.00
_cell.angle_beta   90.00
_cell.angle_gamma   90.00
#
_symmetry.space_group_name_H-M   'P 1'
#
loop_
_entity.id
_entity.type
_entity.pdbx_description
1 polymer ?
#
loop_
_entity_poly.entity_id
_entity_poly.type
_entity_poly.pdbx_seq_one_letter_code
_entity_poly.pdbx_strand_id
1 'polypeptide(L)'
;MNKVDIDTIQARLKKVNQIQTLKDMGFNISTIKEIVESDNIEIIKSQFENRSAQIKDKMNYLQKQLCLLEAPMKTIREDVVEMNYHVSLKEIPNRNVASVRKIIPFDNGKGDLWGTVTCPSTKEK
;
A
#
# COMPACT_ATOMS: atom_id res chain seq x y z
N MET A 1 -58.03 -4.74 11.51
CA MET A 1 -56.93 -4.50 10.56
C MET A 1 -56.84 -5.71 9.67
N ASN A 2 -57.05 -5.56 8.36
CA ASN A 2 -57.25 -6.69 7.45
C ASN A 2 -55.90 -7.21 6.94
N LYS A 3 -55.85 -8.45 6.46
CA LYS A 3 -54.62 -9.10 5.94
C LYS A 3 -53.88 -8.24 4.89
N VAL A 4 -54.65 -7.54 4.05
CA VAL A 4 -54.15 -6.61 3.02
C VAL A 4 -53.35 -5.43 3.64
N ASP A 5 -53.73 -4.95 4.82
CA ASP A 5 -53.02 -3.86 5.50
C ASP A 5 -51.66 -4.33 6.00
N ILE A 6 -51.58 -5.56 6.51
CA ILE A 6 -50.34 -6.17 7.04
C ILE A 6 -49.34 -6.40 5.90
N ASP A 7 -49.80 -6.97 4.78
CA ASP A 7 -48.95 -7.26 3.62
C ASP A 7 -48.39 -5.96 3.01
N THR A 8 -49.19 -4.89 2.99
CA THR A 8 -48.77 -3.57 2.50
C THR A 8 -47.70 -2.93 3.40
N ILE A 9 -47.83 -3.07 4.72
CA ILE A 9 -46.83 -2.57 5.68
C ILE A 9 -45.51 -3.35 5.54
N GLN A 10 -45.58 -4.68 5.40
CA GLN A 10 -44.39 -5.52 5.20
C GLN A 10 -43.63 -5.16 3.92
N ALA A 11 -44.34 -4.93 2.82
CA ALA A 11 -43.71 -4.51 1.56
C ALA A 11 -42.99 -3.16 1.68
N ARG A 12 -43.57 -2.20 2.40
CA ARG A 12 -42.94 -0.89 2.65
C ARG A 12 -41.69 -1.01 3.53
N LEU A 13 -41.74 -1.81 4.59
CA LEU A 13 -40.60 -2.06 5.47
C LEU A 13 -39.43 -2.71 4.70
N LYS A 14 -39.72 -3.67 3.82
CA LYS A 14 -38.69 -4.32 2.98
C LYS A 14 -37.98 -3.30 2.09
N LYS A 15 -38.72 -2.39 1.44
CA LYS A 15 -38.14 -1.32 0.62
C LYS A 15 -37.28 -0.35 1.44
N VAL A 16 -37.72 0.05 2.63
CA VAL A 16 -36.95 0.93 3.51
C VAL A 16 -35.63 0.27 3.93
N ASN A 17 -35.66 -1.01 4.33
CA ASN A 17 -34.45 -1.75 4.70
C ASN A 17 -33.47 -1.91 3.52
N GLN A 18 -34.00 -2.10 2.31
CA GLN A 18 -33.17 -2.16 1.10
C GLN A 18 -32.47 -0.81 0.84
N ILE A 19 -33.20 0.30 0.94
CA ILE A 19 -32.64 1.65 0.79
C ILE A 19 -31.54 1.91 1.85
N GLN A 20 -31.79 1.54 3.10
CA GLN A 20 -30.82 1.72 4.18
C GLN A 20 -29.54 0.93 3.92
N THR A 21 -29.67 -0.35 3.52
CA THR A 21 -28.52 -1.20 3.16
C THR A 21 -27.69 -0.58 2.03
N LEU A 22 -28.33 -0.09 0.97
CA LEU A 22 -27.62 0.54 -0.15
C LEU A 22 -26.93 1.85 0.26
N LYS A 23 -27.54 2.62 1.16
CA LYS A 23 -26.91 3.81 1.74
C LYS A 23 -25.67 3.44 2.56
N ASP A 24 -25.73 2.37 3.34
CA ASP A 24 -24.59 1.89 4.14
C ASP A 24 -23.44 1.36 3.25
N MET A 25 -23.76 0.83 2.06
CA MET A 25 -22.79 0.51 1.00
C MET A 25 -22.20 1.76 0.30
N GLY A 26 -22.70 2.95 0.64
CA GLY A 26 -22.22 4.23 0.14
C GLY A 26 -22.69 4.57 -1.28
N PHE A 27 -23.80 4.00 -1.74
CA PHE A 27 -24.43 4.46 -2.98
C PHE A 27 -25.02 5.86 -2.80
N ASN A 28 -25.00 6.66 -3.87
CA ASN A 28 -25.69 7.95 -3.89
C ASN A 28 -27.21 7.75 -4.08
N ILE A 29 -28.00 8.76 -3.74
CA ILE A 29 -29.47 8.69 -3.77
C ILE A 29 -30.02 8.37 -5.17
N SER A 30 -29.39 8.87 -6.24
CA SER A 30 -29.81 8.61 -7.62
C SER A 30 -29.65 7.13 -7.98
N THR A 31 -28.49 6.54 -7.66
CA THR A 31 -28.21 5.12 -7.92
C THR A 31 -29.04 4.21 -7.03
N ILE A 32 -29.31 4.60 -5.77
CA ILE A 32 -30.22 3.85 -4.89
C ILE A 32 -31.61 3.77 -5.52
N LYS A 33 -32.13 4.89 -6.03
CA LYS A 33 -33.43 4.92 -6.71
C LYS A 33 -33.45 3.97 -7.89
N GLU A 34 -32.43 4.04 -8.75
CA GLU A 34 -32.27 3.16 -9.92
C GLU A 34 -32.25 1.68 -9.52
N ILE A 35 -31.48 1.30 -8.49
CA ILE A 35 -31.40 -0.08 -8.01
C ILE A 35 -32.74 -0.57 -7.42
N VAL A 36 -33.46 0.28 -6.70
CA VAL A 36 -34.72 -0.08 -6.04
C VAL A 36 -35.89 -0.19 -7.04
N GLU A 37 -35.83 0.56 -8.14
CA GLU A 37 -36.86 0.57 -9.19
C GLU A 37 -36.56 -0.39 -10.35
N SER A 38 -35.34 -0.92 -10.45
CA SER A 38 -34.93 -1.83 -11.52
C SER A 38 -35.28 -3.29 -11.20
N ASP A 39 -35.89 -3.97 -12.15
CA ASP A 39 -36.04 -5.44 -12.16
C ASP A 39 -34.90 -6.13 -12.95
N ASN A 40 -34.00 -5.35 -13.56
CA ASN A 40 -32.91 -5.88 -14.37
C ASN A 40 -31.69 -6.22 -13.50
N ILE A 41 -31.49 -7.51 -13.27
CA ILE A 41 -30.41 -8.07 -12.46
C ILE A 41 -29.03 -7.68 -12.98
N GLU A 42 -28.84 -7.59 -14.30
CA GLU A 42 -27.53 -7.24 -14.88
C GLU A 42 -27.16 -5.78 -14.60
N ILE A 43 -28.15 -4.87 -14.64
CA ILE A 43 -27.93 -3.46 -14.26
C ILE A 43 -27.54 -3.38 -12.78
N ILE A 44 -28.30 -4.05 -11.91
CA ILE A 44 -28.01 -4.06 -10.47
C ILE A 44 -26.60 -4.62 -10.22
N LYS A 45 -26.24 -5.74 -10.83
CA LYS A 45 -24.91 -6.34 -10.70
C LYS A 45 -23.81 -5.37 -11.13
N SER A 46 -23.98 -4.71 -12.28
CA SER A 46 -23.01 -3.75 -12.78
C SER A 46 -22.80 -2.56 -11.83
N GLN A 47 -23.86 -2.06 -11.19
CA GLN A 47 -23.78 -0.97 -10.21
C GLN A 47 -22.97 -1.40 -8.97
N PHE A 48 -23.16 -2.63 -8.51
CA PHE A 48 -22.44 -3.20 -7.37
C PHE A 48 -20.96 -3.44 -7.69
N GLU A 49 -20.66 -3.99 -8.87
CA GLU A 49 -19.28 -4.19 -9.33
C GLU A 49 -18.54 -2.86 -9.46
N ASN A 50 -19.19 -1.85 -10.05
CA ASN A 50 -18.63 -0.51 -10.18
C ASN A 50 -18.36 0.11 -8.81
N ARG A 51 -19.32 0.05 -7.88
CA ARG A 51 -19.14 0.58 -6.53
C ARG A 51 -18.01 -0.13 -5.78
N SER A 52 -17.91 -1.44 -5.92
CA SER A 52 -16.82 -2.25 -5.33
C SER A 52 -15.45 -1.82 -5.87
N ALA A 53 -15.33 -1.60 -7.18
CA ALA A 53 -14.10 -1.12 -7.81
C ALA A 53 -13.69 0.26 -7.28
N GLN A 54 -14.63 1.23 -7.21
CA GLN A 54 -14.37 2.56 -6.66
C GLN A 54 -13.85 2.51 -5.22
N ILE A 55 -14.43 1.64 -4.38
CA ILE A 55 -14.00 1.50 -2.98
C ILE A 55 -12.58 0.92 -2.92
N LYS A 56 -12.28 -0.11 -3.72
CA LYS A 56 -10.93 -0.71 -3.78
C LYS A 56 -9.88 0.29 -4.24
N ASP A 57 -10.19 1.12 -5.24
CA ASP A 57 -9.28 2.16 -5.70
C ASP A 57 -9.01 3.21 -4.61
N LYS A 58 -10.06 3.60 -3.89
CA LYS A 58 -9.92 4.51 -2.75
C LYS A 58 -9.11 3.90 -1.61
N MET A 59 -9.31 2.61 -1.31
CA MET A 59 -8.51 1.88 -0.31
C MET A 59 -7.03 1.86 -0.70
N ASN A 60 -6.72 1.54 -1.96
CA ASN A 60 -5.35 1.53 -2.48
C ASN A 60 -4.71 2.92 -2.37
N TYR A 61 -5.45 3.98 -2.71
CA TYR A 61 -4.98 5.35 -2.56
C TYR A 61 -4.69 5.72 -1.09
N LEU A 62 -5.64 5.45 -0.20
CA LEU A 62 -5.49 5.73 1.24
C LEU A 62 -4.34 4.92 1.86
N GLN A 63 -4.14 3.68 1.44
CA GLN A 63 -3.03 2.86 1.93
C GLN A 63 -1.67 3.39 1.46
N LYS A 64 -1.57 3.92 0.24
CA LYS A 64 -0.36 4.62 -0.21
C LYS A 64 -0.09 5.87 0.63
N GLN A 65 -1.12 6.68 0.89
CA GLN A 65 -0.97 7.85 1.76
C GLN A 65 -0.54 7.48 3.16
N LEU A 66 -1.13 6.44 3.75
CA LEU A 66 -0.76 5.95 5.07
C LEU A 66 0.71 5.52 5.12
N CYS A 67 1.18 4.77 4.12
CA CYS A 67 2.58 4.37 4.01
C CYS A 67 3.54 5.58 3.97
N LEU A 68 3.19 6.63 3.22
CA LEU A 68 3.97 7.87 3.15
C LEU A 68 4.02 8.61 4.49
N LEU A 69 2.96 8.55 5.29
CA LEU A 69 2.91 9.16 6.61
C LEU A 69 3.70 8.34 7.66
N GLU A 70 3.61 7.01 7.60
CA GLU A 70 4.26 6.12 8.56
C GLU A 70 5.76 5.97 8.35
N ALA A 71 6.24 6.03 7.10
CA ALA A 71 7.66 5.84 6.78
C ALA A 71 8.59 6.84 7.50
N PRO A 72 8.32 8.16 7.49
CA PRO A 72 9.09 9.12 8.28
C PRO A 72 9.00 8.86 9.78
N MET A 73 7.84 8.48 10.32
CA MET A 73 7.66 8.22 11.76
C MET A 73 8.59 7.11 12.28
N LYS A 74 8.91 6.11 11.45
CA LYS A 74 9.89 5.05 11.79
C LYS A 74 11.35 5.54 11.82
N THR A 75 11.62 6.65 11.13
CA THR A 75 12.97 7.20 10.96
C THR A 75 13.24 8.36 11.90
N ILE A 76 12.19 9.04 12.37
CA ILE A 76 12.22 9.97 13.50
C ILE A 76 12.46 9.15 14.78
N ARG A 77 13.72 8.78 15.04
CA ARG A 77 14.16 8.41 16.39
C ARG A 77 14.55 9.68 17.14
N GLU A 78 14.29 9.72 18.44
CA GLU A 78 14.68 10.82 19.32
C GLU A 78 16.20 11.07 19.36
N ASP A 79 17.01 10.10 18.88
CA ASP A 79 18.48 10.11 18.92
C ASP A 79 19.16 10.41 17.58
N VAL A 80 18.44 10.85 16.54
CA VAL A 80 19.07 11.18 15.26
C VAL A 80 19.82 12.50 15.36
N VAL A 81 21.12 12.42 15.65
CA VAL A 81 22.08 13.48 15.32
C VAL A 81 21.91 13.76 13.82
N GLU A 82 21.55 14.99 13.49
CA GLU A 82 21.41 15.45 12.10
C GLU A 82 22.71 15.17 11.35
N MET A 83 22.72 14.09 10.55
CA MET A 83 23.90 13.66 9.82
C MET A 83 24.10 14.59 8.62
N ASN A 84 24.82 15.69 8.84
CA ASN A 84 25.20 16.69 7.84
C ASN A 84 26.23 16.14 6.83
N TYR A 85 25.86 15.10 6.08
CA TYR A 85 26.66 14.61 4.96
C TYR A 85 26.14 15.19 3.65
N HIS A 86 27.04 15.84 2.91
CA HIS A 86 26.77 16.25 1.54
C HIS A 86 26.93 15.04 0.59
N VAL A 87 25.81 14.51 0.10
CA VAL A 87 25.81 13.39 -0.86
C VAL A 87 25.85 13.93 -2.30
N SER A 88 26.73 13.39 -3.14
CA SER A 88 26.80 13.72 -4.57
C SER A 88 26.84 12.46 -5.43
N LEU A 89 26.12 12.48 -6.55
CA LEU A 89 26.14 11.40 -7.55
C LEU A 89 27.34 11.60 -8.49
N LYS A 90 28.17 10.57 -8.65
CA LYS A 90 29.32 10.58 -9.57
C LYS A 90 29.33 9.33 -10.42
N GLU A 91 29.54 9.51 -11.72
CA GLU A 91 29.84 8.40 -12.63
C GLU A 91 31.31 7.99 -12.45
N ILE A 92 31.55 6.69 -12.28
CA ILE A 92 32.91 6.15 -12.09
C ILE A 92 33.22 5.25 -13.29
N PRO A 93 34.33 5.50 -14.02
CA PRO A 93 34.71 4.68 -15.17
C PRO A 93 35.17 3.27 -14.76
N ASN A 94 35.08 2.32 -15.70
CA ASN A 94 35.57 0.97 -15.50
C ASN A 94 37.10 0.97 -15.28
N ARG A 95 37.58 0.24 -14.28
CA ARG A 95 38.99 0.16 -13.90
C ARG A 95 39.31 -1.16 -13.21
N ASN A 96 40.53 -1.66 -13.43
CA ASN A 96 41.01 -2.85 -12.76
C ASN A 96 41.31 -2.55 -11.28
N VAL A 97 40.95 -3.48 -10.41
CA VAL A 97 41.23 -3.41 -8.97
C VAL A 97 41.87 -4.70 -8.49
N ALA A 98 42.83 -4.60 -7.58
CA ALA A 98 43.27 -5.72 -6.77
C ALA A 98 42.41 -5.72 -5.49
N SER A 99 41.70 -6.82 -5.24
CA SER A 99 40.78 -6.91 -4.09
C SER A 99 40.87 -8.26 -3.42
N VAL A 100 40.83 -8.27 -2.09
CA VAL A 100 40.65 -9.47 -1.27
C VAL A 100 39.21 -9.50 -0.77
N ARG A 101 38.51 -10.63 -0.95
CA ARG A 101 37.13 -10.82 -0.50
C ARG A 101 37.10 -11.91 0.57
N LYS A 102 36.56 -11.60 1.75
CA LYS A 102 36.37 -12.54 2.85
C LYS A 102 35.10 -12.21 3.61
N ILE A 103 34.43 -13.23 4.16
CA ILE A 103 33.33 -13.05 5.10
C ILE A 103 33.93 -12.85 6.49
N ILE A 104 33.64 -11.71 7.12
CA ILE A 104 34.10 -11.40 8.48
C ILE A 104 32.87 -11.40 9.40
N PRO A 105 32.90 -12.14 10.52
CA PRO A 105 31.75 -12.26 11.42
C PRO A 105 31.50 -11.00 12.29
N PHE A 106 32.47 -10.10 12.42
CA PHE A 106 32.40 -8.90 13.27
C PHE A 106 32.95 -7.65 12.57
N ASP A 107 32.39 -6.48 12.84
CA ASP A 107 32.68 -5.23 12.10
C ASP A 107 34.12 -4.71 12.32
N ASN A 108 34.76 -5.09 13.42
CA ASN A 108 36.14 -4.73 13.76
C ASN A 108 37.22 -5.48 12.97
N GLY A 109 36.88 -6.55 12.24
CA GLY A 109 37.86 -7.33 11.44
C GLY A 109 38.18 -6.75 10.06
N LYS A 110 37.60 -5.60 9.69
CA LYS A 110 37.87 -4.93 8.40
C LYS A 110 39.35 -4.51 8.25
N GLY A 111 40.02 -4.20 9.37
CA GLY A 111 41.44 -3.86 9.44
C GLY A 111 42.35 -4.95 8.85
N ASP A 112 42.04 -6.20 9.15
CA ASP A 112 42.89 -7.36 8.79
C ASP A 112 42.97 -7.61 7.28
N LEU A 113 41.93 -7.23 6.53
CA LEU A 113 41.91 -7.38 5.08
C LEU A 113 42.86 -6.41 4.38
N TRP A 114 43.05 -5.21 4.94
CA TRP A 114 43.95 -4.22 4.37
C TRP A 114 45.39 -4.72 4.34
N GLY A 115 45.85 -5.37 5.42
CA GLY A 115 47.19 -5.94 5.50
C GLY A 115 47.48 -7.00 4.43
N THR A 116 46.45 -7.72 3.98
CA THR A 116 46.57 -8.76 2.94
C THR A 116 46.79 -8.15 1.55
N VAL A 117 46.14 -7.02 1.25
CA VAL A 117 46.29 -6.32 -0.04
C VAL A 117 47.62 -5.57 -0.13
N THR A 118 48.14 -5.08 1.00
CA THR A 118 49.37 -4.26 1.05
C THR A 118 50.66 -5.06 1.14
N CYS A 119 50.59 -6.36 1.43
CA CYS A 119 51.78 -7.22 1.49
C CYS A 119 52.25 -7.52 0.06
N PRO A 120 53.49 -7.19 -0.34
CA PRO A 120 53.98 -7.42 -1.69
C PRO A 120 54.07 -8.93 -1.93
N SER A 121 53.03 -9.48 -2.56
CA SER A 121 53.04 -10.86 -3.03
C SER A 121 53.99 -10.91 -4.23
N THR A 122 55.10 -11.61 -4.06
CA THR A 122 56.09 -11.90 -5.10
C THR A 122 55.37 -12.42 -6.35
N LYS A 123 55.59 -11.79 -7.50
CA LYS A 123 55.13 -12.34 -8.78
C LYS A 123 55.99 -13.56 -9.10
N GLU A 124 55.48 -14.76 -8.88
CA GLU A 124 56.00 -15.94 -9.56
C GLU A 124 55.57 -15.90 -11.03
N LYS A 125 56.55 -16.14 -11.91
CA LYS A 125 56.43 -16.17 -13.37
C LYS A 125 55.81 -17.47 -13.84
#